data_AF-H2B1Y5-F1
#
_entry.id   AF-H2B1Y5-F1
#
_cell.length_a   1.000
_cell.length_b   1.000
_cell.length_c   1.000
_cell.angle_alpha   90.00
_cell.angle_beta   90.00
_cell.angle_gamma   90.00
#
_symmetry.space_group_name_H-M   'P 1'
#
loop_
_entity.id
_entity.type
_entity.pdbx_description
1 polymer ?
#
loop_
_entity_poly.entity_id
_entity_poly.type
_entity_poly.pdbx_seq_one_letter_code
_entity_poly.pdbx_strand_id
1 'polypeptide(L)'
;MSGTIRTANAIITDSYALIKSTERFFLPQTMIVNGGTSKFLRASYRRFMRLAPFVSQRAMVRSTYVDYIRYKYKIEDYDMKRRLVLGDTALPRAPLRQQILNTLNFIITAVSYTEKPKDKVQKTDIILARKILKNLLTMEYEKMKKNKVSDGKDYINFKLKFNHLTPGSQKIKPISLARNKVIKDFDSCIVYLNETVGLRL
;
A
#
# COMPACT_ATOMS: atom_id res chain seq x y z
N MET A 1 30.66 -15.62 -4.83
CA MET A 1 30.66 -14.57 -5.88
C MET A 1 29.35 -13.83 -5.79
N SER A 2 29.38 -12.52 -5.57
CA SER A 2 28.16 -11.71 -5.45
C SER A 2 27.63 -11.34 -6.83
N GLY A 3 26.38 -11.72 -7.14
CA GLY A 3 25.79 -11.55 -8.46
C GLY A 3 25.28 -10.13 -8.66
N THR A 4 25.95 -9.32 -9.46
CA THR A 4 25.44 -7.98 -9.83
C THR A 4 24.77 -8.03 -11.20
N ILE A 5 23.44 -7.98 -11.23
CA ILE A 5 22.64 -7.88 -12.44
C ILE A 5 22.42 -6.40 -12.77
N ARG A 6 23.07 -5.92 -13.83
CA ARG A 6 22.86 -4.55 -14.35
C ARG A 6 21.90 -4.61 -15.54
N THR A 7 20.81 -3.87 -15.44
CA THR A 7 19.92 -3.60 -16.58
C THR A 7 20.01 -2.12 -16.96
N ALA A 8 19.39 -1.73 -18.08
CA ALA A 8 19.24 -0.33 -18.46
C ALA A 8 18.50 0.49 -17.39
N ASN A 9 17.64 -0.14 -16.59
CA ASN A 9 16.73 0.54 -15.67
C ASN A 9 17.09 0.37 -14.18
N ALA A 10 17.89 -0.63 -13.83
CA ALA A 10 18.19 -0.94 -12.46
C ALA A 10 19.56 -1.63 -12.29
N ILE A 11 20.16 -1.48 -11.11
CA ILE A 11 21.30 -2.27 -10.65
C ILE A 11 20.80 -3.14 -9.50
N ILE A 12 20.80 -4.44 -9.69
CA ILE A 12 20.38 -5.41 -8.68
C ILE A 12 21.62 -6.15 -8.23
N THR A 13 21.94 -6.06 -6.94
CA THR A 13 22.94 -6.87 -6.25
C THR A 13 22.22 -7.86 -5.34
N ASP A 14 22.98 -8.79 -4.75
CA ASP A 14 22.45 -9.70 -3.74
C ASP A 14 21.86 -8.95 -2.53
N SER A 15 22.32 -7.72 -2.28
CA SER A 15 21.95 -6.93 -1.10
C SER A 15 20.90 -5.86 -1.38
N TYR A 16 20.81 -5.32 -2.60
CA TYR A 16 19.92 -4.20 -2.91
C TYR A 16 19.53 -4.11 -4.39
N ALA A 17 18.45 -3.38 -4.68
CA ALA A 17 18.04 -3.01 -6.04
C ALA A 17 17.97 -1.48 -6.16
N LEU A 18 18.81 -0.90 -7.01
CA LEU A 18 18.87 0.52 -7.33
C LEU A 18 18.07 0.81 -8.60
N ILE A 19 17.18 1.79 -8.59
CA ILE A 19 16.47 2.29 -9.77
C ILE A 19 17.33 3.38 -10.43
N LYS A 20 17.69 3.22 -11.72
CA LYS A 20 18.51 4.21 -12.46
C LYS A 20 17.71 5.41 -12.98
N SER A 21 16.42 5.25 -13.26
CA SER A 21 15.53 6.32 -13.76
C SER A 21 14.16 6.21 -13.09
N THR A 22 13.87 7.14 -12.17
CA THR A 22 12.61 7.20 -11.42
C THR A 22 11.48 7.79 -12.26
N GLU A 23 11.78 8.62 -13.25
CA GLU A 23 10.84 9.29 -14.17
C GLU A 23 9.83 8.33 -14.83
N ARG A 24 10.28 7.11 -15.16
CA ARG A 24 9.43 6.08 -15.79
C ARG A 24 8.33 5.54 -14.87
N PHE A 25 8.43 5.78 -13.56
CA PHE A 25 7.47 5.37 -12.55
C PHE A 25 6.45 6.48 -12.24
N PHE A 26 6.76 7.72 -12.57
CA PHE A 26 5.80 8.82 -12.48
C PHE A 26 4.83 8.83 -13.68
N LEU A 27 3.72 9.53 -13.49
CA LEU A 27 2.74 9.79 -14.54
C LEU A 27 3.07 11.11 -15.25
N PRO A 28 2.97 11.19 -16.59
CA PRO A 28 3.16 12.44 -17.30
C PRO A 28 2.14 13.50 -16.87
N GLN A 29 2.57 14.75 -16.70
CA GLN A 29 1.70 15.84 -16.25
C GLN A 29 0.49 16.06 -17.17
N THR A 30 0.68 15.88 -18.48
CA THR A 30 -0.39 15.95 -19.48
C THR A 30 -1.50 14.92 -19.24
N MET A 31 -1.14 13.73 -18.76
CA MET A 31 -2.11 12.68 -18.43
C MET A 31 -2.82 12.96 -17.10
N ILE A 32 -2.14 13.62 -16.16
CA ILE A 32 -2.71 13.99 -14.86
C ILE A 32 -3.81 15.05 -15.04
N VAL A 33 -3.51 16.11 -15.81
CA VAL A 33 -4.40 17.26 -16.00
C VAL A 33 -5.47 16.98 -17.05
N ASN A 34 -5.09 16.45 -18.22
CA ASN A 34 -5.98 16.34 -19.39
C ASN A 34 -6.47 14.91 -19.67
N GLY A 35 -5.96 13.91 -18.94
CA GLY A 35 -6.34 12.51 -19.15
C GLY A 35 -7.74 12.22 -18.60
N GLY A 36 -8.56 11.49 -19.36
CA GLY A 36 -9.82 10.93 -18.85
C GLY A 36 -9.59 9.95 -17.69
N THR A 37 -10.56 9.83 -16.78
CA THR A 37 -10.42 9.08 -15.52
C THR A 37 -10.02 7.61 -15.73
N SER A 38 -10.61 6.94 -16.72
CA SER A 38 -10.25 5.54 -17.05
C SER A 38 -8.80 5.40 -17.53
N LYS A 39 -8.31 6.32 -18.38
CA LYS A 39 -6.91 6.34 -18.84
C LYS A 39 -5.96 6.58 -17.68
N PHE A 40 -6.29 7.53 -16.80
CA PHE A 40 -5.52 7.83 -15.59
C PHE A 40 -5.42 6.60 -14.68
N LEU A 41 -6.54 5.97 -14.32
CA LEU A 41 -6.57 4.80 -13.43
C LEU A 41 -5.78 3.61 -14.02
N ARG A 42 -5.90 3.37 -15.33
CA ARG A 42 -5.15 2.30 -16.01
C ARG A 42 -3.65 2.59 -16.01
N ALA A 43 -3.26 3.85 -16.17
CA ALA A 43 -1.86 4.24 -16.14
C ALA A 43 -1.27 4.16 -14.73
N SER A 44 -1.96 4.68 -13.72
CA SER A 44 -1.54 4.62 -12.32
C SER A 44 -1.41 3.18 -11.85
N TYR A 45 -2.39 2.31 -12.16
CA TYR A 45 -2.32 0.88 -11.87
C TYR A 45 -1.06 0.23 -12.45
N ARG A 46 -0.75 0.50 -13.72
CA ARG A 46 0.46 -0.02 -14.37
C ARG A 46 1.74 0.49 -13.70
N ARG A 47 1.77 1.73 -13.21
CA ARG A 47 2.93 2.26 -12.46
C ARG A 47 3.13 1.51 -11.14
N PHE A 48 2.07 1.32 -10.36
CA PHE A 48 2.15 0.51 -9.14
C PHE A 48 2.66 -0.91 -9.39
N MET A 49 2.15 -1.58 -10.43
CA MET A 49 2.59 -2.94 -10.78
C MET A 49 4.07 -3.01 -11.17
N ARG A 50 4.59 -1.99 -11.87
CA ARG A 50 6.01 -1.90 -12.23
C ARG A 50 6.94 -1.67 -11.04
N LEU A 51 6.42 -1.19 -9.91
CA LEU A 51 7.20 -1.03 -8.69
C LEU A 51 7.44 -2.35 -7.94
N ALA A 52 6.67 -3.40 -8.23
CA ALA A 52 6.74 -4.68 -7.52
C ALA A 52 8.16 -5.27 -7.40
N PRO A 53 9.04 -5.24 -8.41
CA PRO A 53 10.41 -5.74 -8.29
C PRO A 53 11.26 -4.99 -7.25
N PHE A 54 10.93 -3.73 -6.95
CA PHE A 54 11.70 -2.87 -6.03
C PHE A 54 11.19 -2.93 -4.59
N VAL A 55 9.98 -3.47 -4.37
CA VAL A 55 9.39 -3.61 -3.03
C VAL A 55 10.18 -4.59 -2.17
N SER A 56 10.60 -5.73 -2.75
CA SER A 56 11.40 -6.74 -2.07
C SER A 56 11.99 -7.74 -3.06
N GLN A 57 13.15 -8.30 -2.73
CA GLN A 57 13.68 -9.46 -3.45
C GLN A 57 12.84 -10.74 -3.19
N ARG A 58 12.22 -10.85 -2.02
CA ARG A 58 11.44 -12.04 -1.62
C ARG A 58 10.16 -12.16 -2.44
N ALA A 59 10.01 -13.26 -3.18
CA ALA A 59 8.86 -13.50 -4.07
C ALA A 59 7.51 -13.37 -3.34
N MET A 60 7.40 -13.92 -2.13
CA MET A 60 6.17 -13.86 -1.31
C MET A 60 5.76 -12.42 -0.94
N VAL A 61 6.72 -11.52 -0.69
CA VAL A 61 6.42 -10.11 -0.40
C VAL A 61 5.96 -9.39 -1.68
N ARG A 62 6.60 -9.70 -2.82
CA ARG A 62 6.19 -9.15 -4.13
C ARG A 62 4.78 -9.58 -4.53
N SER A 63 4.43 -10.85 -4.34
CA SER A 63 3.07 -11.35 -4.63
C SER A 63 2.04 -10.67 -3.73
N THR A 64 2.33 -10.53 -2.44
CA THR A 64 1.45 -9.81 -1.49
C THR A 64 1.23 -8.37 -1.92
N TYR A 65 2.28 -7.66 -2.34
CA TYR A 65 2.15 -6.30 -2.87
C TYR A 65 1.27 -6.26 -4.13
N VAL A 66 1.50 -7.16 -5.08
CA VAL A 66 0.69 -7.25 -6.32
C VAL A 66 -0.78 -7.49 -6.00
N ASP A 67 -1.08 -8.43 -5.10
CA ASP A 67 -2.45 -8.77 -4.72
C ASP A 67 -3.12 -7.63 -3.95
N TYR A 68 -2.36 -6.94 -3.10
CA TYR A 68 -2.80 -5.72 -2.44
C TYR A 68 -3.17 -4.63 -3.47
N ILE A 69 -2.31 -4.33 -4.45
CA ILE A 69 -2.61 -3.33 -5.50
C ILE A 69 -3.85 -3.73 -6.32
N ARG A 70 -3.99 -5.01 -6.66
CA ARG A 70 -5.18 -5.53 -7.36
C ARG A 70 -6.45 -5.31 -6.54
N TYR A 71 -6.39 -5.63 -5.24
CA TYR A 71 -7.50 -5.41 -4.33
C TYR A 71 -7.92 -3.94 -4.27
N LYS A 72 -6.97 -3.00 -4.12
CA LYS A 72 -7.26 -1.55 -4.07
C LYS A 72 -7.97 -1.02 -5.32
N TYR A 73 -7.63 -1.54 -6.49
CA TYR A 73 -8.20 -1.05 -7.76
C TYR A 73 -9.49 -1.76 -8.18
N LYS A 74 -9.67 -3.02 -7.81
CA LYS A 74 -10.78 -3.84 -8.33
C LYS A 74 -11.90 -4.09 -7.32
N ILE A 75 -11.58 -4.07 -6.01
CA ILE A 75 -12.42 -4.72 -5.00
C ILE A 75 -12.72 -3.79 -3.84
N GLU A 76 -11.72 -3.05 -3.35
CA GLU A 76 -11.88 -2.29 -2.12
C GLU A 76 -12.92 -1.17 -2.25
N ASP A 77 -13.95 -1.24 -1.40
CA ASP A 77 -14.79 -0.09 -1.08
C ASP A 77 -14.14 0.74 0.04
N TYR A 78 -13.27 1.65 -0.38
CA TYR A 78 -12.57 2.53 0.56
C TYR A 78 -13.52 3.50 1.27
N ASP A 79 -14.61 3.93 0.61
CA ASP A 79 -15.54 4.89 1.19
C ASP A 79 -16.37 4.26 2.30
N MET A 80 -16.71 2.97 2.17
CA MET A 80 -17.25 2.17 3.29
C MET A 80 -16.23 2.00 4.42
N LYS A 81 -14.99 1.56 4.10
CA LYS A 81 -13.93 1.39 5.12
C LYS A 81 -13.71 2.67 5.92
N ARG A 82 -13.66 3.81 5.23
CA ARG A 82 -13.46 5.13 5.82
C ARG A 82 -14.62 5.52 6.74
N ARG A 83 -15.87 5.36 6.30
CA ARG A 83 -17.06 5.65 7.12
C ARG A 83 -17.08 4.84 8.41
N LEU A 84 -16.68 3.57 8.36
CA LEU A 84 -16.62 2.71 9.54
C LEU A 84 -15.58 3.17 10.58
N VAL A 85 -14.50 3.84 10.16
CA VAL A 85 -13.44 4.32 11.07
C VAL A 85 -13.73 5.74 11.57
N LEU A 86 -14.11 6.66 10.68
CA LEU A 86 -14.23 8.08 10.99
C LEU A 86 -15.65 8.49 11.40
N GLY A 87 -16.67 7.69 11.08
CA GLY A 87 -18.07 8.07 11.26
C GLY A 87 -18.38 9.43 10.61
N ASP A 88 -19.05 10.28 11.38
CA ASP A 88 -19.46 11.63 10.97
C ASP A 88 -18.33 12.68 11.06
N THR A 89 -17.18 12.33 11.65
CA THR A 89 -16.01 13.25 11.81
C THR A 89 -15.13 13.35 10.56
N ALA A 90 -15.63 12.84 9.44
CA ALA A 90 -14.93 12.79 8.17
C ALA A 90 -14.58 14.20 7.64
N LEU A 91 -13.29 14.52 7.57
CA LEU A 91 -12.79 15.76 6.95
C LEU A 91 -13.01 15.77 5.43
N PRO A 92 -13.00 16.96 4.79
CA PRO A 92 -13.02 17.08 3.33
C PRO A 92 -11.83 16.35 2.70
N ARG A 93 -12.12 15.49 1.72
CA ARG A 93 -11.12 14.62 1.10
C ARG A 93 -10.42 15.32 -0.05
N ALA A 94 -9.11 15.11 -0.17
CA ALA A 94 -8.40 15.42 -1.41
C ALA A 94 -9.06 14.70 -2.61
N PRO A 95 -9.02 15.24 -3.84
CA PRO A 95 -9.55 14.54 -5.01
C PRO A 95 -8.92 13.15 -5.19
N LEU A 96 -9.68 12.17 -5.68
CA LEU A 96 -9.19 10.78 -5.84
C LEU A 96 -7.88 10.71 -6.64
N ARG A 97 -7.75 11.51 -7.69
CA ARG A 97 -6.51 11.59 -8.50
C ARG A 97 -5.32 12.01 -7.66
N GLN A 98 -5.50 13.03 -6.82
CA GLN A 98 -4.45 13.54 -5.95
C GLN A 98 -4.03 12.47 -4.93
N GLN A 99 -4.98 11.77 -4.32
CA GLN A 99 -4.67 10.67 -3.40
C GLN A 99 -3.86 9.56 -4.07
N ILE A 100 -4.23 9.18 -5.30
CA ILE A 100 -3.52 8.15 -6.06
C ILE A 100 -2.09 8.60 -6.39
N LEU A 101 -1.90 9.87 -6.77
CA LEU A 101 -0.57 10.44 -7.03
C LEU A 101 0.28 10.49 -5.77
N ASN A 102 -0.28 10.98 -4.66
CA ASN A 102 0.39 11.02 -3.37
C ASN A 102 0.80 9.60 -2.92
N THR A 103 -0.08 8.62 -3.13
CA THR A 103 0.20 7.20 -2.83
C THR A 103 1.30 6.65 -3.72
N LEU A 104 1.29 6.97 -5.02
CA LEU A 104 2.34 6.55 -5.94
C LEU A 104 3.71 7.13 -5.53
N ASN A 105 3.75 8.42 -5.20
CA ASN A 105 4.94 9.09 -4.70
C ASN A 105 5.42 8.45 -3.40
N PHE A 106 4.51 8.19 -2.46
CA PHE A 106 4.83 7.50 -1.21
C PHE A 106 5.48 6.13 -1.45
N ILE A 107 4.94 5.30 -2.35
CA ILE A 107 5.51 3.98 -2.64
C ILE A 107 6.87 4.12 -3.34
N ILE A 108 7.02 5.05 -4.28
CA ILE A 108 8.32 5.34 -4.92
C ILE A 108 9.34 5.72 -3.85
N THR A 109 9.00 6.60 -2.92
CA THR A 109 9.85 6.99 -1.78
C THR A 109 10.23 5.79 -0.91
N ALA A 110 9.26 4.93 -0.57
CA ALA A 110 9.47 3.75 0.26
C ALA A 110 10.45 2.72 -0.36
N VAL A 111 10.41 2.57 -1.69
CA VAL A 111 11.27 1.63 -2.44
C VAL A 111 12.54 2.26 -2.99
N SER A 112 12.70 3.58 -2.84
CA SER A 112 13.92 4.27 -3.28
C SER A 112 15.10 3.87 -2.42
N TYR A 113 16.25 3.66 -3.05
CA TYR A 113 17.50 3.37 -2.38
C TYR A 113 18.16 4.64 -1.86
N THR A 114 18.79 4.58 -0.70
CA THR A 114 19.57 5.69 -0.13
C THR A 114 20.89 5.18 0.40
N GLU A 115 21.97 5.41 -0.35
CA GLU A 115 23.31 4.97 0.06
C GLU A 115 23.89 5.84 1.19
N LYS A 116 23.45 7.11 1.26
CA LYS A 116 23.63 8.10 2.34
C LYS A 116 23.00 9.41 1.83
N PRO A 117 21.73 9.71 2.15
CA PRO A 117 21.14 10.97 1.75
C PRO A 117 21.88 12.09 2.49
N LYS A 118 22.32 13.11 1.76
CA LYS A 118 23.01 14.28 2.34
C LYS A 118 22.09 15.05 3.30
N ASP A 119 20.77 14.91 3.10
CA ASP A 119 19.73 15.50 3.93
C ASP A 119 19.16 14.49 4.94
N LYS A 120 19.19 14.88 6.22
CA LYS A 120 18.68 14.11 7.37
C LYS A 120 17.15 13.97 7.33
N VAL A 121 16.44 14.97 6.80
CA VAL A 121 14.97 14.96 6.69
C VAL A 121 14.55 13.93 5.65
N GLN A 122 15.10 14.02 4.44
CA GLN A 122 14.85 13.07 3.36
C GLN A 122 15.16 11.62 3.76
N LYS A 123 16.23 11.41 4.55
CA LYS A 123 16.55 10.08 5.14
C LYS A 123 15.41 9.54 5.98
N THR A 124 14.86 10.39 6.83
CA THR A 124 13.86 10.04 7.82
C THR A 124 12.56 9.66 7.14
N ASP A 125 12.14 10.43 6.13
CA ASP A 125 10.95 10.17 5.34
C ASP A 125 11.03 8.85 4.58
N ILE A 126 12.17 8.56 3.95
CA ILE A 126 12.38 7.30 3.23
C ILE A 126 12.34 6.10 4.19
N ILE A 127 12.98 6.21 5.36
CA ILE A 127 12.96 5.15 6.38
C ILE A 127 11.53 4.94 6.90
N LEU A 128 10.79 6.03 7.16
CA LEU A 128 9.43 5.96 7.67
C LEU A 128 8.48 5.35 6.63
N ALA A 129 8.52 5.82 5.38
CA ALA A 129 7.73 5.29 4.28
C ALA A 129 8.01 3.79 4.06
N ARG A 130 9.29 3.37 4.14
CA ARG A 130 9.67 1.96 4.04
C ARG A 130 9.13 1.13 5.20
N LYS A 131 9.17 1.63 6.44
CA LYS A 131 8.60 0.95 7.61
C LYS A 131 7.09 0.80 7.48
N ILE A 132 6.39 1.85 7.08
CA ILE A 132 4.94 1.84 6.87
C ILE A 132 4.56 0.83 5.77
N LEU A 133 5.23 0.89 4.61
CA LEU A 133 4.98 -0.05 3.51
C LEU A 133 5.26 -1.50 3.92
N LYS A 134 6.34 -1.76 4.67
CA LYS A 134 6.63 -3.09 5.21
C LYS A 134 5.50 -3.58 6.12
N ASN A 135 5.08 -2.77 7.09
CA ASN A 135 4.03 -3.15 8.04
C ASN A 135 2.70 -3.40 7.33
N LEU A 136 2.36 -2.57 6.34
CA LEU A 136 1.21 -2.76 5.46
C LEU A 136 1.24 -4.12 4.79
N LEU A 137 2.33 -4.46 4.11
CA LEU A 137 2.45 -5.74 3.42
C LEU A 137 2.47 -6.94 4.37
N THR A 138 3.06 -6.80 5.56
CA THR A 138 3.02 -7.82 6.59
C THR A 138 1.58 -8.08 7.06
N MET A 139 0.81 -7.03 7.35
CA MET A 139 -0.58 -7.17 7.78
C MET A 139 -1.46 -7.74 6.68
N GLU A 140 -1.22 -7.35 5.43
CA GLU A 140 -1.93 -7.88 4.27
C GLU A 140 -1.64 -9.37 4.03
N TYR A 141 -0.38 -9.78 4.19
CA TYR A 141 -0.01 -11.18 4.16
C TYR A 141 -0.71 -11.97 5.27
N GLU A 142 -0.74 -11.45 6.51
CA GLU A 142 -1.41 -12.10 7.64
C GLU A 142 -2.93 -12.23 7.46
N LYS A 143 -3.58 -11.27 6.80
CA LYS A 143 -4.99 -11.37 6.39
C LYS A 143 -5.16 -12.47 5.33
N MET A 144 -4.30 -12.51 4.32
CA MET A 144 -4.39 -13.46 3.21
C MET A 144 -4.07 -14.91 3.59
N LYS A 145 -3.07 -15.14 4.45
CA LYS A 145 -2.66 -16.49 4.90
C LYS A 145 -3.83 -17.28 5.47
N LYS A 146 -4.76 -16.59 6.15
CA LYS A 146 -5.93 -17.23 6.75
C LYS A 146 -7.08 -17.49 5.79
N ASN A 147 -7.22 -16.75 4.69
CA ASN A 147 -8.26 -17.02 3.70
C ASN A 147 -8.16 -18.44 3.11
N LYS A 148 -6.94 -18.97 3.02
CA LYS A 148 -6.70 -20.36 2.59
C LYS A 148 -7.15 -21.41 3.61
N VAL A 149 -7.34 -21.01 4.87
CA VAL A 149 -7.69 -21.89 6.00
C VAL A 149 -9.16 -21.76 6.39
N SER A 150 -9.77 -20.59 6.19
CA SER A 150 -11.14 -20.28 6.63
C SER A 150 -12.20 -20.31 5.52
N ASP A 151 -11.92 -20.99 4.41
CA ASP A 151 -12.86 -21.17 3.29
C ASP A 151 -13.40 -19.82 2.75
N GLY A 152 -12.54 -18.81 2.67
CA GLY A 152 -12.89 -17.48 2.17
C GLY A 152 -13.73 -16.60 3.13
N LYS A 153 -14.17 -17.09 4.29
CA LYS A 153 -14.95 -16.28 5.26
C LYS A 153 -14.15 -15.07 5.77
N ASP A 154 -12.87 -15.26 6.04
CA ASP A 154 -11.99 -14.16 6.46
C ASP A 154 -11.78 -13.12 5.36
N TYR A 155 -11.81 -13.54 4.09
CA TYR A 155 -11.72 -12.62 2.96
C TYR A 155 -12.93 -11.70 2.96
N ILE A 156 -14.14 -12.27 3.06
CA ILE A 156 -15.37 -11.49 3.14
C ILE A 156 -15.33 -10.55 4.35
N ASN A 157 -14.91 -11.05 5.52
CA ASN A 157 -14.90 -10.28 6.76
C ASN A 157 -13.90 -9.11 6.73
N PHE A 158 -12.66 -9.33 6.29
CA PHE A 158 -11.60 -8.31 6.36
C PHE A 158 -11.47 -7.45 5.10
N LYS A 159 -11.88 -7.94 3.92
CA LYS A 159 -11.66 -7.27 2.63
C LYS A 159 -12.93 -6.72 1.98
N LEU A 160 -14.08 -7.34 2.21
CA LEU A 160 -15.32 -6.90 1.59
C LEU A 160 -16.20 -6.12 2.56
N LYS A 161 -16.50 -6.68 3.74
CA LYS A 161 -17.46 -6.09 4.69
C LYS A 161 -16.83 -5.28 5.81
N PHE A 162 -15.52 -5.43 6.05
CA PHE A 162 -14.78 -4.79 7.13
C PHE A 162 -15.41 -4.99 8.52
N ASN A 163 -15.91 -6.20 8.80
CA ASN A 163 -16.65 -6.53 10.02
C ASN A 163 -15.86 -6.27 11.31
N HIS A 164 -14.52 -6.31 11.23
CA HIS A 164 -13.63 -5.99 12.35
C HIS A 164 -13.61 -4.50 12.72
N LEU A 165 -14.05 -3.62 11.83
CA LEU A 165 -14.19 -2.18 12.08
C LEU A 165 -15.56 -1.85 12.69
N THR A 166 -16.57 -2.70 12.48
CA THR A 166 -17.94 -2.47 12.96
C THR A 166 -18.01 -2.47 14.50
N PRO A 167 -18.73 -1.52 15.11
CA PRO A 167 -19.06 -1.55 16.54
C PRO A 167 -19.81 -2.85 16.89
N GLY A 168 -19.41 -3.56 17.95
CA GLY A 168 -20.10 -4.78 18.40
C GLY A 168 -19.57 -6.12 17.86
N SER A 169 -18.48 -6.12 17.09
CA SER A 169 -17.80 -7.33 16.57
C SER A 169 -17.10 -8.20 17.65
N GLN A 170 -17.36 -7.95 18.94
CA GLN A 170 -16.71 -8.59 20.09
C GLN A 170 -17.27 -9.98 20.48
N LYS A 171 -18.29 -10.50 19.79
CA LYS A 171 -18.86 -11.84 20.05
C LYS A 171 -17.98 -13.00 19.52
N ILE A 172 -16.67 -12.93 19.67
CA ILE A 172 -15.72 -13.92 19.13
C ILE A 172 -14.76 -14.36 20.24
N LYS A 173 -14.32 -15.63 20.19
CA LYS A 173 -13.41 -16.26 21.17
C LYS A 173 -12.18 -15.38 21.52
N PRO A 174 -11.62 -15.47 22.74
CA PRO A 174 -10.60 -14.55 23.27
C PRO A 174 -9.32 -14.43 22.41
N ILE A 175 -8.84 -15.53 21.81
CA ILE A 175 -7.64 -15.52 20.94
C ILE A 175 -7.91 -14.79 19.60
N SER A 176 -9.12 -14.93 19.05
CA SER A 176 -9.55 -14.16 17.86
C SER A 176 -9.81 -12.69 18.18
N LEU A 177 -10.19 -12.35 19.42
CA LEU A 177 -10.40 -10.98 19.88
C LEU A 177 -9.11 -10.15 19.85
N ALA A 178 -8.00 -10.67 20.42
CA ALA A 178 -6.71 -9.97 20.42
C ALA A 178 -6.19 -9.73 19.00
N ARG A 179 -6.32 -10.71 18.12
CA ARG A 179 -5.91 -10.58 16.71
C ARG A 179 -6.80 -9.60 15.93
N ASN A 180 -8.11 -9.69 16.10
CA ASN A 180 -9.04 -8.77 15.44
C ASN A 180 -8.83 -7.33 15.92
N LYS A 181 -8.46 -7.15 17.19
CA LYS A 181 -8.03 -5.86 17.73
C LYS A 181 -6.80 -5.33 16.99
N VAL A 182 -5.74 -6.13 16.82
CA VAL A 182 -4.54 -5.70 16.06
C VAL A 182 -4.89 -5.33 14.62
N ILE A 183 -5.73 -6.11 13.94
CA ILE A 183 -6.17 -5.80 12.57
C ILE A 183 -7.01 -4.52 12.52
N LYS A 184 -7.93 -4.34 13.47
CA LYS A 184 -8.77 -3.14 13.62
C LYS A 184 -7.94 -1.90 13.87
N ASP A 185 -7.02 -1.95 14.83
CA ASP A 185 -6.17 -0.84 15.19
C ASP A 185 -5.28 -0.47 14.00
N PHE A 186 -4.72 -1.47 13.32
CA PHE A 186 -3.91 -1.25 12.12
C PHE A 186 -4.72 -0.60 10.98
N ASP A 187 -5.88 -1.15 10.62
CA ASP A 187 -6.70 -0.60 9.54
C ASP A 187 -7.23 0.80 9.86
N SER A 188 -7.56 1.06 11.13
CA SER A 188 -7.92 2.40 11.61
C SER A 188 -6.76 3.38 11.44
N CYS A 189 -5.56 3.01 11.88
CA CYS A 189 -4.35 3.83 11.73
C CYS A 189 -4.03 4.13 10.26
N ILE A 190 -4.24 3.18 9.34
CA ILE A 190 -4.06 3.42 7.90
C ILE A 190 -5.08 4.44 7.38
N VAL A 191 -6.35 4.36 7.81
CA VAL A 191 -7.35 5.36 7.42
C VAL A 191 -6.96 6.74 7.95
N TYR A 192 -6.58 6.87 9.22
CA TYR A 192 -6.12 8.15 9.77
C TYR A 192 -4.88 8.68 9.04
N LEU A 193 -3.89 7.83 8.74
CA LEU A 193 -2.72 8.22 7.95
C LEU A 193 -3.10 8.74 6.56
N ASN A 194 -4.05 8.07 5.90
CA ASN A 194 -4.55 8.47 4.60
C ASN A 194 -5.24 9.84 4.65
N GLU A 195 -6.01 10.13 5.70
CA GLU A 195 -6.65 11.45 5.87
C GLU A 195 -5.61 12.54 6.13
N THR A 196 -4.64 12.30 7.01
CA THR A 196 -3.64 13.29 7.40
C THR A 196 -2.71 13.68 6.25
N VAL A 197 -2.30 12.72 5.42
CA VAL A 197 -1.29 12.94 4.37
C VAL A 197 -1.90 12.92 2.97
N GLY A 198 -3.22 12.73 2.86
CA GLY A 198 -3.93 12.64 1.59
C GLY A 198 -3.50 11.44 0.75
N LEU A 199 -3.31 10.27 1.39
CA LEU A 199 -2.97 9.01 0.74
C LEU A 199 -4.21 8.13 0.53
N ARG A 200 -4.04 7.00 -0.15
CA ARG A 200 -5.03 5.92 -0.27
C ARG A 200 -4.35 4.56 -0.22
N LEU A 201 -3.63 4.34 0.87
CA LEU A 201 -3.11 3.02 1.30
C LEU A 201 -4.26 2.12 1.77
#